data_AF-A0A3D1IHY5-F1
#
_entry.id   AF-A0A3D1IHY5-F1
#
_cell.length_a   1.000
_cell.length_b   1.000
_cell.length_c   1.000
_cell.angle_alpha   90.00
_cell.angle_beta   90.00
_cell.angle_gamma   90.00
#
_symmetry.space_group_name_H-M   'P 1'
#
loop_
_entity.id
_entity.type
_entity.pdbx_description
1 polymer ?
#
loop_
_entity_poly.entity_id
_entity_poly.type
_entity_poly.pdbx_seq_one_letter_code
_entity_poly.pdbx_strand_id
1 'polypeptide(L)'
;MADGETLASGTYDVRVAVDSATPEAPGQLPVLERWVEFRQGDGVRGREVVSIIPNNEIEDVAKTAPPASGMSRVELLKGNDYLRVWSNQNNTHYIIHLVVG
;
A
#
# COMPACT_ATOMS: atom_id res chain seq x y z
N MET A 1 1.97 8.29 9.06
CA MET A 1 0.71 8.12 9.80
C MET A 1 -0.14 7.09 9.11
N ALA A 2 -0.86 6.28 9.89
CA ALA A 2 -1.88 5.32 9.45
C ALA A 2 -3.08 5.46 10.40
N ASP A 3 -4.31 5.43 9.89
CA ASP A 3 -5.53 5.76 10.66
C ASP A 3 -5.45 7.14 11.38
N GLY A 4 -4.67 8.09 10.82
CA GLY A 4 -4.45 9.42 11.42
C GLY A 4 -3.47 9.45 12.59
N GLU A 5 -2.87 8.32 12.97
CA GLU A 5 -1.89 8.22 14.05
C GLU A 5 -0.47 8.00 13.53
N THR A 6 0.52 8.51 14.28
CA THR A 6 1.93 8.30 13.93
C THR A 6 2.34 6.85 14.18
N LEU A 7 2.79 6.17 13.13
CA LEU A 7 3.49 4.90 13.26
C LEU A 7 4.91 5.17 13.76
N ALA A 8 5.30 4.58 14.88
CA ALA A 8 6.65 4.66 15.39
C ALA A 8 7.66 4.08 14.37
N SER A 9 8.91 4.54 14.39
CA SER A 9 9.94 3.91 13.56
C SER A 9 10.18 2.47 14.00
N GLY A 10 10.14 1.52 13.06
CA GLY A 10 10.39 0.12 13.36
C GLY A 10 9.99 -0.81 12.22
N THR A 11 10.02 -2.11 12.51
CA THR A 11 9.57 -3.16 11.59
C THR A 11 8.11 -3.47 11.82
N TYR A 12 7.35 -3.58 10.72
CA TYR A 12 5.93 -3.91 10.74
C TYR A 12 5.64 -5.05 9.77
N ASP A 13 4.77 -5.96 10.18
CA ASP A 13 4.08 -6.87 9.28
C ASP A 13 2.90 -6.11 8.65
N VAL A 14 2.86 -6.07 7.32
CA VAL A 14 1.73 -5.47 6.59
C VAL A 14 0.82 -6.60 6.12
N ARG A 15 -0.43 -6.61 6.58
CA ARG A 15 -1.43 -7.63 6.22
C ARG A 15 -2.61 -7.00 5.53
N VAL A 16 -2.91 -7.48 4.32
CA VAL A 16 -4.13 -7.11 3.61
C VAL A 16 -5.31 -7.78 4.30
N ALA A 17 -6.29 -6.99 4.74
CA ALA A 17 -7.52 -7.49 5.31
C ALA A 17 -8.35 -8.21 4.23
N VAL A 18 -9.15 -9.18 4.67
CA VAL A 18 -10.04 -9.92 3.77
C VAL A 18 -11.13 -9.00 3.20
N ASP A 19 -11.50 -7.95 3.93
CA ASP A 19 -12.53 -6.99 3.55
C ASP A 19 -12.11 -6.10 2.38
N SER A 20 -12.94 -6.05 1.34
CA SER A 20 -12.83 -5.09 0.24
C SER A 20 -13.21 -3.68 0.70
N ALA A 21 -12.50 -2.65 0.21
CA ALA A 21 -13.04 -1.29 0.27
C ALA A 21 -14.17 -1.20 -0.75
N THR A 22 -15.40 -0.98 -0.26
CA THR A 22 -16.59 -0.83 -1.08
C THR A 22 -16.96 0.66 -1.21
N PRO A 23 -17.56 1.09 -2.34
CA PRO A 23 -18.03 0.30 -3.49
C PRO A 23 -17.10 0.30 -4.71
N GLU A 24 -17.28 -0.70 -5.60
CA GLU A 24 -16.72 -0.68 -6.97
C GLU A 24 -17.49 0.34 -7.83
N ALA A 25 -16.80 1.29 -8.46
CA ALA A 25 -17.42 2.25 -9.39
C ALA A 25 -17.38 1.74 -10.85
N PRO A 26 -18.46 1.90 -11.64
CA PRO A 26 -18.47 1.52 -13.06
C PRO A 26 -17.41 2.28 -13.86
N GLY A 27 -16.55 1.56 -14.59
CA GLY A 27 -15.46 2.15 -15.40
C GLY A 27 -14.15 2.41 -14.64
N GLN A 28 -14.08 2.05 -13.36
CA GLN A 28 -12.84 2.04 -12.60
C GLN A 28 -11.93 0.95 -13.16
N LEU A 29 -10.68 1.29 -13.52
CA LEU A 29 -9.61 0.29 -13.66
C LEU A 29 -9.65 -0.59 -12.40
N PRO A 30 -9.48 -1.93 -12.45
CA PRO A 30 -9.61 -2.83 -11.31
C PRO A 30 -8.48 -2.68 -10.27
N VAL A 31 -8.13 -1.43 -9.96
CA VAL A 31 -7.48 -1.03 -8.73
C VAL A 31 -8.44 -1.36 -7.60
N LEU A 32 -8.28 -2.54 -7.03
CA LEU A 32 -9.04 -2.98 -5.87
C LEU A 32 -8.45 -2.28 -4.66
N GLU A 33 -9.24 -1.47 -3.98
CA GLU A 33 -8.84 -0.90 -2.70
C GLU A 33 -9.23 -1.86 -1.57
N ARG A 34 -8.33 -2.07 -0.60
CA ARG A 34 -8.59 -2.86 0.61
C ARG A 34 -7.98 -2.19 1.82
N TRP A 35 -8.43 -2.57 3.02
CA TRP A 35 -7.71 -2.21 4.23
C TRP A 35 -6.44 -3.05 4.36
N VAL A 36 -5.36 -2.43 4.83
CA VAL A 36 -4.17 -3.11 5.36
C VAL A 36 -3.98 -2.76 6.81
N GLU A 37 -3.50 -3.72 7.59
CA GLU A 37 -3.08 -3.52 8.96
C GLU A 37 -1.55 -3.48 9.04
N PHE A 38 -1.01 -2.44 9.67
CA PHE A 38 0.38 -2.39 10.12
C PHE A 38 0.46 -3.02 11.50
N ARG A 39 1.18 -4.14 11.62
CA ARG A 39 1.23 -4.93 12.85
C ARG A 39 2.64 -4.98 13.40
N GLN A 40 2.77 -4.98 14.72
CA GLN A 40 4.05 -5.15 15.41
C GLN A 40 3.83 -6.12 16.58
N GLY A 41 4.50 -7.28 16.52
CA GLY A 41 4.12 -8.42 17.36
C GLY A 41 2.67 -8.82 17.09
N ASP A 42 1.89 -9.05 18.16
CA ASP A 42 0.49 -9.46 18.03
C ASP A 42 -0.49 -8.29 17.84
N GLY A 43 -0.03 -7.04 17.96
CA GLY A 43 -0.87 -5.85 17.95
C GLY A 43 -0.96 -5.15 16.59
N VAL A 44 -2.15 -4.66 16.22
CA VAL A 44 -2.36 -3.70 15.13
C VAL A 44 -1.96 -2.31 15.62
N ARG A 45 -1.12 -1.62 14.86
CA ARG A 45 -0.54 -0.30 15.18
C ARG A 45 -1.09 0.83 14.31
N GLY A 46 -1.82 0.47 13.26
CA GLY A 46 -2.55 1.39 12.39
C GLY A 46 -3.10 0.65 11.19
N ARG A 47 -4.06 1.26 10.49
CA ARG A 47 -4.57 0.75 9.22
C ARG A 47 -4.50 1.83 8.16
N GLU A 48 -4.44 1.40 6.91
CA GLU A 48 -4.48 2.30 5.77
C GLU A 48 -5.15 1.59 4.61
N VAL A 49 -5.58 2.34 3.60
CA VAL A 49 -6.03 1.77 2.34
C VAL A 49 -4.82 1.36 1.49
N VAL A 50 -4.87 0.15 0.93
CA VAL A 50 -3.95 -0.32 -0.09
C VAL A 50 -4.65 -0.33 -1.45
N SER A 51 -3.97 0.18 -2.47
CA SER A 51 -4.34 -0.03 -3.86
C SER A 51 -3.72 -1.32 -4.37
N ILE A 52 -4.55 -2.24 -4.88
CA ILE A 52 -4.12 -3.52 -5.45
C ILE A 52 -4.23 -3.43 -6.96
N ILE A 53 -3.11 -3.58 -7.67
CA ILE A 53 -3.02 -3.38 -9.11
C ILE A 53 -2.48 -4.66 -9.75
N PRO A 54 -3.23 -5.28 -10.69
CA PRO A 54 -2.74 -6.39 -11.50
C PRO A 54 -1.49 -6.01 -12.33
N ASN A 55 -0.60 -6.96 -12.61
CA ASN A 55 0.63 -6.70 -13.38
C ASN A 55 0.38 -6.04 -14.74
N ASN A 56 -0.68 -6.42 -15.44
CA ASN A 56 -1.00 -5.92 -16.78
C ASN A 56 -1.45 -4.45 -16.79
N GLU A 57 -1.70 -3.86 -15.62
CA GLU A 57 -2.15 -2.46 -15.48
C GLU A 57 -1.09 -1.58 -14.81
N ILE A 58 0.01 -2.17 -14.34
CA ILE A 58 1.00 -1.40 -13.57
C ILE A 58 1.70 -0.34 -14.42
N GLU A 59 1.85 -0.56 -15.72
CA GLU A 59 2.49 0.39 -16.63
C GLU A 59 1.71 1.71 -16.75
N ASP A 60 0.39 1.66 -16.58
CA ASP A 60 -0.47 2.86 -16.63
C ASP A 60 -0.44 3.66 -15.31
N VAL A 61 -0.06 3.02 -14.20
CA VAL A 61 -0.04 3.63 -12.87
C VAL A 61 1.37 4.05 -12.43
N ALA A 62 2.38 3.25 -12.78
CA ALA A 62 3.74 3.42 -12.30
C ALA A 62 4.50 4.49 -13.10
N LYS A 63 4.94 5.54 -12.40
CA LYS A 63 5.84 6.57 -12.96
C LYS A 63 7.33 6.17 -12.92
N THR A 64 7.65 5.03 -12.32
CA THR A 64 9.00 4.50 -12.08
C THR A 64 8.97 2.99 -12.19
N ALA A 65 10.10 2.36 -12.52
CA ALA A 65 10.17 0.90 -12.60
C ALA A 65 9.62 0.21 -11.33
N PRO A 66 8.70 -0.76 -11.46
CA PRO A 66 8.14 -1.47 -10.30
C PRO A 66 9.19 -2.29 -9.54
N PRO A 67 8.99 -2.57 -8.24
CA PRO A 67 9.76 -3.58 -7.54
C PRO A 67 9.63 -4.94 -8.24
N ALA A 68 10.70 -5.73 -8.24
CA ALA A 68 10.64 -7.10 -8.72
C ALA A 68 9.64 -7.93 -7.90
N SER A 69 9.11 -9.01 -8.48
CA SER A 69 8.21 -9.92 -7.78
C SER A 69 8.86 -10.49 -6.52
N GLY A 70 8.12 -10.53 -5.41
CA GLY A 70 8.61 -10.88 -4.08
C GLY A 70 9.31 -9.75 -3.32
N MET A 71 9.45 -8.56 -3.93
CA MET A 71 10.19 -7.44 -3.35
C MET A 71 9.27 -6.28 -2.97
N SER A 72 9.71 -5.54 -1.96
CA SER A 72 9.09 -4.29 -1.53
C SER A 72 10.07 -3.13 -1.66
N ARG A 73 9.52 -1.94 -1.89
CA ARG A 73 10.25 -0.68 -1.93
C ARG A 73 9.52 0.35 -1.09
N VAL A 74 10.29 1.12 -0.33
CA VAL A 74 9.78 2.25 0.44
C VAL A 74 10.44 3.51 -0.09
N GLU A 75 9.63 4.50 -0.45
CA GLU A 75 10.09 5.74 -1.09
C GLU A 75 9.47 6.94 -0.41
N LEU A 76 10.26 8.00 -0.22
CA LEU A 76 9.75 9.31 0.14
C LEU A 76 9.33 10.06 -1.12
N LEU A 77 8.16 10.69 -1.06
CA LEU A 77 7.56 11.45 -2.15
C LEU A 77 7.36 12.90 -1.74
N LYS A 78 7.27 13.78 -2.75
CA LYS A 78 6.92 15.20 -2.60
C LYS A 78 7.68 15.88 -1.45
N GLY A 79 9.02 15.91 -1.52
CA GLY A 79 9.83 16.62 -0.54
C GLY A 79 9.83 16.01 0.88
N ASN A 80 9.49 14.71 1.00
CA ASN A 80 9.39 13.94 2.24
C ASN A 80 8.07 14.13 3.02
N ASP A 81 7.05 14.73 2.40
CA ASP A 81 5.72 14.86 3.00
C ASP A 81 4.94 13.52 3.02
N TYR A 82 5.29 12.61 2.11
CA TYR A 82 4.61 11.32 1.96
C TYR A 82 5.60 10.19 1.85
N LEU A 83 5.19 9.02 2.34
CA LEU A 83 5.88 7.76 2.19
C LEU A 83 5.03 6.84 1.34
N ARG A 84 5.61 6.23 0.30
CA ARG A 84 4.99 5.15 -0.46
C ARG A 84 5.62 3.84 -0.06
N VAL A 85 4.78 2.88 0.36
CA VAL A 85 5.16 1.47 0.49
C VAL A 85 4.61 0.74 -0.71
N TRP A 86 5.50 0.19 -1.53
CA TRP A 86 5.14 -0.56 -2.73
C TRP A 86 5.67 -1.98 -2.64
N SER A 87 4.77 -2.95 -2.52
CA SER A 87 5.11 -4.38 -2.56
C SER A 87 4.63 -5.01 -3.86
N ASN A 88 5.44 -5.88 -4.45
CA ASN A 88 5.04 -6.72 -5.58
C ASN A 88 5.05 -8.16 -5.10
N GLN A 89 3.88 -8.78 -4.96
CA GLN A 89 3.72 -10.17 -4.53
C GLN A 89 3.04 -10.96 -5.64
N ASN A 90 3.73 -11.97 -6.17
CA ASN A 90 3.23 -12.81 -7.27
C ASN A 90 2.76 -12.00 -8.50
N ASN A 91 3.47 -10.90 -8.83
CA ASN A 91 3.11 -9.95 -9.88
C ASN A 91 1.80 -9.17 -9.62
N THR A 92 1.31 -9.16 -8.38
CA THR A 92 0.27 -8.24 -7.94
C THR A 92 0.91 -7.12 -7.13
N HIS A 93 0.62 -5.88 -7.50
CA HIS A 93 1.20 -4.71 -6.85
C HIS A 93 0.28 -4.20 -5.75
N TYR A 94 0.86 -3.93 -4.59
CA TYR A 94 0.21 -3.38 -3.41
C TYR A 94 0.88 -2.05 -3.10
N ILE A 95 0.14 -0.95 -3.22
CA ILE A 95 0.66 0.40 -3.03
C ILE A 95 -0.10 1.08 -1.90
N ILE A 96 0.64 1.52 -0.88
CA ILE A 96 0.12 2.26 0.26
C ILE A 96 0.79 3.62 0.28
N HIS A 97 0.02 4.68 0.45
CA HIS A 97 0.53 6.04 0.66
C HIS A 97 0.26 6.46 2.10
N LEU A 98 1.30 6.88 2.80
CA LEU A 98 1.23 7.38 4.17
C LEU A 98 1.67 8.84 4.17
N VAL A 99 1.00 9.67 4.96
CA VAL A 99 1.51 11.00 5.30
C VAL A 99 2.68 10.84 6.27
N VAL A 100 3.80 11.54 6.05
CA VAL A 100 4.88 11.60 7.04
C VAL A 100 4.45 12.60 8.13
N GLY A 101 4.49 12.16 9.38
CA GLY A 101 4.12 12.94 10.58
C GLY A 101 5.31 13.16 11.49
#